data_AF-A0A7J7XLB8-F1
#
_entry.id   AF-A0A7J7XLB8-F1
#
_cell.length_a   1.000
_cell.length_b   1.000
_cell.length_c   1.000
_cell.angle_alpha   90.00
_cell.angle_beta   90.00
_cell.angle_gamma   90.00
#
_symmetry.space_group_name_H-M   'P 1'
#
loop_
_entity.id
_entity.type
_entity.pdbx_description
1 polymer ?
#
loop_
_entity_poly.entity_id
_entity_poly.type
_entity_poly.pdbx_seq_one_letter_code
_entity_poly.pdbx_strand_id
1 'polypeptide(L)'
;MASQFDLPPDFFNLTTEEAKREQKLRSEAVERLSMLRTKAMREKEEQREMRKYTYTLLRVRLPDGCLLQGTFYARERVAALYSFVREALQNDWLPFELLASCGQKLSEDENLAFNECGLVPSALLTFSWDMAVLEDIKAAGAKPDSSILKPELLLAIEKLS
;
A
#
# COMPACT_ATOMS: atom_id res chain seq x y z
N MET A 1 11.17 13.51 12.21
CA MET A 1 12.61 13.50 11.83
C MET A 1 13.22 12.27 12.45
N ALA A 2 13.73 11.32 11.65
CA ALA A 2 14.45 10.17 12.18
C ALA A 2 15.73 10.69 12.84
N SER A 3 15.80 10.62 14.17
CA SER A 3 17.04 10.85 14.91
C SER A 3 18.05 9.80 14.45
N GLN A 4 19.13 10.26 13.82
CA GLN A 4 20.24 9.40 13.42
C GLN A 4 20.92 8.91 14.69
N PHE A 5 20.62 7.66 15.06
CA PHE A 5 21.31 6.98 16.15
C PHE A 5 22.67 6.51 15.62
N ASP A 6 23.75 7.16 16.06
CA ASP A 6 25.10 6.65 15.82
C ASP A 6 25.31 5.39 16.67
N LEU A 7 25.23 4.23 16.00
CA LEU A 7 25.46 2.93 16.63
C LEU A 7 26.97 2.67 16.75
N PRO A 8 27.44 2.05 17.85
CA PRO A 8 28.83 1.63 17.99
C PRO A 8 29.25 0.69 16.86
N PRO A 9 30.54 0.69 16.45
CA PRO A 9 31.03 -0.17 15.37
C PRO A 9 30.86 -1.67 15.68
N ASP A 10 30.88 -2.06 16.95
CA ASP A 10 30.67 -3.44 17.39
C ASP A 10 29.26 -3.99 17.11
N PHE A 11 28.27 -3.13 16.89
CA PHE A 11 26.93 -3.56 16.48
C PHE A 11 26.95 -4.28 15.12
N PHE A 12 27.88 -3.93 14.24
CA PHE A 12 28.00 -4.53 12.91
C PHE A 12 28.86 -5.80 12.91
N ASN A 13 29.45 -6.17 14.04
CA ASN A 13 30.23 -7.39 14.18
C ASN A 13 29.29 -8.58 14.44
N LEU A 14 29.39 -9.61 13.61
CA LEU A 14 28.57 -10.82 13.74
C LEU A 14 28.90 -11.55 15.04
N THR A 15 27.91 -11.69 15.92
CA THR A 15 28.07 -12.46 17.15
C THR A 15 27.99 -13.96 16.89
N THR A 16 28.58 -14.77 17.79
CA THR A 16 28.50 -16.24 17.67
C THR A 16 27.06 -16.77 17.80
N GLU A 17 26.18 -16.04 18.50
CA GLU A 17 24.76 -16.38 18.60
C GLU A 17 24.01 -16.11 17.29
N GLU A 18 24.28 -14.99 16.62
CA GLU A 18 23.72 -14.68 15.30
C GLU A 18 24.20 -15.68 14.24
N ALA A 19 25.49 -16.03 14.24
CA ALA A 19 26.04 -17.04 13.33
C ALA A 19 25.37 -18.41 13.52
N LYS A 20 25.16 -18.85 14.77
CA LYS A 20 24.43 -20.10 15.06
C LYS A 20 22.97 -20.03 14.62
N ARG A 21 22.31 -18.89 14.81
CA ARG A 21 20.91 -18.68 14.37
C ARG A 21 20.82 -18.72 12.85
N GLU A 22 21.74 -18.07 12.15
CA GLU A 22 21.80 -18.09 10.69
C GLU A 22 22.03 -19.51 10.16
N GLN A 23 22.99 -20.25 10.74
CA GLN A 23 23.23 -21.65 10.38
C GLN A 23 21.97 -22.51 10.57
N LYS A 24 21.26 -22.33 11.68
CA LYS A 24 20.00 -23.04 11.94
C LYS A 24 18.92 -22.70 10.91
N LEU A 25 18.71 -21.41 10.63
CA LEU A 25 17.73 -20.95 9.63
C LEU A 25 18.07 -21.48 8.24
N ARG A 26 19.36 -21.50 7.87
CA ARG A 26 19.83 -22.06 6.60
C ARG A 26 19.58 -23.57 6.51
N SER A 27 19.83 -24.31 7.60
CA SER A 27 19.57 -25.76 7.65
C SER A 27 18.07 -26.06 7.50
N GLU A 28 17.22 -25.32 8.22
CA GLU A 28 15.75 -25.43 8.12
C GLU A 28 15.23 -25.06 6.72
N ALA A 29 15.84 -24.06 6.06
CA ALA A 29 15.49 -23.69 4.69
C ALA A 29 15.83 -24.80 3.68
N VAL A 30 17.00 -25.43 3.82
CA VAL A 30 17.42 -26.56 2.97
C VAL A 30 16.48 -27.76 3.18
N GLU A 31 16.12 -28.09 4.41
CA GLU A 31 15.14 -29.14 4.72
C GLU A 31 13.75 -28.84 4.14
N ARG A 32 13.30 -27.57 4.20
CA ARG A 32 12.03 -27.16 3.59
C ARG A 32 12.04 -27.29 2.06
N LEU A 33 13.15 -26.99 1.41
CA LEU A 33 13.29 -27.07 -0.04
C LEU A 33 13.42 -28.52 -0.53
N SER A 34 14.02 -29.40 0.27
CA SER A 34 14.15 -30.83 -0.06
C SER A 34 12.87 -31.63 0.18
N MET A 35 11.94 -31.12 1.01
CA MET A 35 10.65 -31.74 1.25
C MET A 35 9.64 -31.44 0.12
N LEU A 36 9.13 -32.50 -0.52
CA LEU A 36 8.04 -32.37 -1.48
C LEU A 36 6.77 -31.83 -0.80
N ARG A 37 6.41 -30.58 -1.10
CA ARG A 37 5.13 -29.99 -0.65
C ARG A 37 3.97 -30.56 -1.46
N THR A 38 3.03 -31.21 -0.77
CA THR A 38 1.78 -31.66 -1.38
C THR A 38 0.87 -30.47 -1.71
N LYS A 39 -0.04 -30.65 -2.67
CA LYS A 39 -1.04 -29.64 -3.06
C LYS A 39 -1.83 -29.11 -1.83
N ALA A 40 -2.24 -30.01 -0.95
CA ALA A 40 -2.96 -29.68 0.28
C ALA A 40 -2.14 -28.80 1.26
N MET A 41 -0.81 -28.97 1.32
CA MET A 41 0.03 -28.11 2.17
C MET A 41 0.11 -26.68 1.63
N ARG A 42 0.18 -26.52 0.29
CA ARG A 42 0.21 -25.19 -0.35
C ARG A 42 -1.10 -24.44 -0.17
N GLU A 43 -2.23 -25.11 -0.44
CA GLU A 43 -3.57 -24.52 -0.28
C GLU A 43 -3.87 -24.13 1.17
N LYS A 44 -3.44 -24.94 2.15
CA LYS A 44 -3.63 -24.63 3.58
C LYS A 44 -2.82 -23.42 4.02
N GLU A 45 -1.61 -23.24 3.50
CA GLU A 45 -0.74 -22.11 3.80
C GLU A 45 -1.30 -20.81 3.18
N GLU A 46 -1.76 -20.89 1.93
CA GLU A 46 -2.43 -19.80 1.21
C GLU A 46 -3.72 -19.35 1.93
N GLN A 47 -4.58 -20.29 2.34
CA GLN A 47 -5.77 -19.97 3.13
C GLN A 47 -5.45 -19.33 4.48
N ARG A 48 -4.31 -19.68 5.09
CA ARG A 48 -3.88 -19.10 6.36
C ARG A 48 -3.37 -17.67 6.16
N GLU A 49 -2.59 -17.42 5.12
CA GLU A 49 -2.14 -16.06 4.76
C GLU A 49 -3.32 -15.17 4.36
N MET A 50 -4.28 -15.68 3.58
CA MET A 50 -5.51 -14.95 3.22
C MET A 50 -6.42 -14.59 4.40
N ARG A 51 -6.28 -15.27 5.55
CA ARG A 51 -7.06 -15.02 6.79
C ARG A 51 -6.25 -14.28 7.85
N LYS A 52 -5.00 -13.96 7.57
CA LYS A 52 -4.06 -13.37 8.54
C LYS A 52 -4.50 -11.98 8.99
N TYR A 53 -5.13 -11.23 8.10
CA TYR A 53 -5.59 -9.86 8.35
C TYR A 53 -7.08 -9.74 8.07
N THR A 54 -7.82 -9.20 9.05
CA THR A 54 -9.25 -8.88 8.89
C THR A 54 -9.44 -7.50 8.27
N TYR A 55 -8.55 -6.58 8.61
CA TYR A 55 -8.59 -5.18 8.18
C TYR A 55 -7.29 -4.79 7.48
N THR A 56 -7.37 -3.74 6.66
CA THR A 56 -6.23 -3.07 6.06
C THR A 56 -6.32 -1.56 6.22
N LEU A 57 -5.18 -0.92 6.43
CA LEU A 57 -5.04 0.53 6.48
C LEU A 57 -4.44 1.04 5.17
N LEU A 58 -5.24 1.72 4.37
CA LEU A 58 -4.81 2.27 3.08
C LEU A 58 -4.59 3.78 3.20
N ARG A 59 -3.49 4.24 2.62
CA ARG A 59 -3.11 5.64 2.57
C ARG A 59 -2.95 6.05 1.12
N VAL A 60 -3.62 7.11 0.71
CA VAL A 60 -3.52 7.66 -0.64
C VAL A 60 -2.84 9.01 -0.57
N ARG A 61 -1.64 9.10 -1.16
CA ARG A 61 -0.90 10.34 -1.32
C ARG A 61 -1.45 11.10 -2.52
N LEU A 62 -1.91 12.31 -2.24
CA LEU A 62 -2.37 13.27 -3.23
C LEU A 62 -1.19 14.15 -3.70
N PRO A 63 -1.29 14.77 -4.88
CA PRO A 63 -0.19 15.57 -5.43
C PRO A 63 0.00 16.92 -4.73
N ASP A 64 -0.96 17.35 -3.90
CA ASP A 64 -0.82 18.48 -2.98
C ASP A 64 0.00 18.13 -1.72
N GLY A 65 0.41 16.86 -1.58
CA GLY A 65 1.15 16.35 -0.42
C GLY A 65 0.26 15.87 0.72
N CYS A 66 -1.07 16.02 0.61
CA CYS A 66 -2.03 15.50 1.57
C CYS A 66 -2.09 13.97 1.49
N LEU A 67 -2.51 13.37 2.60
CA LEU A 67 -2.61 11.92 2.72
C LEU A 67 -4.00 11.53 3.20
N LEU A 68 -4.79 10.94 2.32
CA LEU A 68 -6.11 10.42 2.64
C LEU A 68 -5.95 9.01 3.22
N GLN A 69 -6.37 8.81 4.48
CA GLN A 69 -6.25 7.54 5.17
C GLN A 69 -7.62 6.91 5.38
N GLY A 70 -7.76 5.62 5.05
CA GLY A 70 -8.98 4.83 5.26
C GLY A 70 -8.67 3.45 5.81
N THR A 71 -9.59 2.92 6.63
CA THR A 71 -9.52 1.54 7.13
C THR A 71 -10.61 0.72 6.44
N PHE A 72 -10.21 -0.40 5.83
CA PHE A 72 -11.07 -1.25 5.03
C PHE A 72 -10.99 -2.69 5.51
N TYR A 73 -11.95 -3.53 5.11
CA TYR A 73 -11.81 -4.97 5.33
C TYR A 73 -10.83 -5.56 4.32
N ALA A 74 -9.97 -6.48 4.74
CA ALA A 74 -8.95 -7.08 3.86
C ALA A 74 -9.54 -7.80 2.63
N ARG A 75 -10.81 -8.20 2.68
CA ARG A 75 -11.55 -8.88 1.59
C ARG A 75 -12.46 -7.94 0.80
N GLU A 76 -12.42 -6.66 1.12
CA GLU A 76 -13.19 -5.65 0.41
C GLU A 76 -12.56 -5.39 -0.96
N ARG A 77 -13.40 -4.99 -1.92
CA ARG A 77 -12.97 -4.80 -3.31
C ARG A 77 -12.22 -3.50 -3.47
N VAL A 78 -11.30 -3.49 -4.44
CA VAL A 78 -10.58 -2.27 -4.85
C VAL A 78 -11.55 -1.14 -5.22
N ALA A 79 -12.71 -1.44 -5.82
CA ALA A 79 -13.76 -0.46 -6.11
C ALA A 79 -14.24 0.36 -4.89
N ALA A 80 -14.19 -0.20 -3.67
CA ALA A 80 -14.54 0.54 -2.46
C ALA A 80 -13.53 1.65 -2.14
N LEU A 81 -12.25 1.40 -2.41
CA LEU A 81 -11.21 2.43 -2.29
C LEU A 81 -11.41 3.53 -3.33
N TYR A 82 -11.72 3.19 -4.58
CA TYR A 82 -12.00 4.19 -5.61
C TYR A 82 -13.19 5.06 -5.24
N SER A 83 -14.27 4.45 -4.75
CA SER A 83 -15.46 5.16 -4.27
C SER A 83 -15.11 6.11 -3.11
N PHE A 84 -14.35 5.61 -2.12
CA PHE A 84 -13.87 6.41 -1.00
C PHE A 84 -13.01 7.61 -1.44
N VAL A 85 -12.11 7.42 -2.40
CA VAL A 85 -11.30 8.51 -2.95
C VAL A 85 -12.20 9.51 -3.70
N ARG A 86 -13.09 9.06 -4.60
CA ARG A 86 -14.05 9.91 -5.33
C ARG A 86 -14.86 10.79 -4.38
N GLU A 87 -15.37 10.22 -3.30
CA GLU A 87 -16.17 10.95 -2.30
C GLU A 87 -15.37 12.04 -1.58
N ALA A 88 -14.05 11.93 -1.51
CA ALA A 88 -13.16 12.92 -0.91
C ALA A 88 -12.70 14.02 -1.89
N LEU A 89 -12.81 13.79 -3.20
CA LEU A 89 -12.39 14.75 -4.23
C LEU A 89 -13.43 15.86 -4.41
N GLN A 90 -12.95 17.08 -4.69
CA GLN A 90 -13.82 18.19 -5.09
C GLN A 90 -14.42 17.96 -6.49
N ASN A 91 -13.62 17.41 -7.41
CA ASN A 91 -14.02 17.05 -8.76
C ASN A 91 -14.13 15.52 -8.87
N ASP A 92 -15.26 14.97 -8.44
CA ASP A 92 -15.55 13.53 -8.40
C ASP A 92 -15.77 12.88 -9.78
N TRP A 93 -16.04 13.70 -10.80
CA TRP A 93 -16.30 13.32 -12.19
C TRP A 93 -15.04 13.10 -13.02
N LEU A 94 -13.87 13.53 -12.54
CA LEU A 94 -12.61 13.38 -13.26
C LEU A 94 -12.02 11.98 -13.07
N PRO A 95 -11.61 11.27 -14.14
CA PRO A 95 -10.96 9.98 -14.00
C PRO A 95 -9.54 10.12 -13.44
N PHE A 96 -9.19 9.19 -12.55
CA PHE A 96 -7.91 9.13 -11.87
C PHE A 96 -7.43 7.69 -11.72
N GLU A 97 -6.15 7.57 -11.40
CA GLU A 97 -5.46 6.30 -11.20
C GLU A 97 -4.86 6.24 -9.80
N LEU A 98 -4.83 5.03 -9.25
CA LEU A 98 -4.17 4.73 -7.98
C LEU A 98 -3.01 3.76 -8.24
N LEU A 99 -1.81 4.21 -7.89
CA LEU A 99 -0.57 3.45 -8.07
C LEU A 99 -0.11 2.91 -6.73
N ALA A 100 0.08 1.60 -6.63
CA ALA A 100 0.72 0.98 -5.48
C ALA A 100 2.19 1.40 -5.36
N SER A 101 2.76 1.33 -4.16
CA SER A 101 4.17 1.68 -3.91
C SER A 101 5.17 0.91 -4.78
N CYS A 102 4.79 -0.25 -5.32
CA CYS A 102 5.59 -1.03 -6.25
C CYS A 102 5.48 -0.58 -7.73
N GLY A 103 4.70 0.48 -8.02
CA GLY A 103 4.43 0.96 -9.38
C GLY A 103 3.30 0.22 -10.10
N GLN A 104 2.64 -0.74 -9.44
CA GLN A 104 1.47 -1.42 -9.99
C GLN A 104 0.26 -0.49 -9.97
N LYS A 105 -0.34 -0.25 -11.14
CA LYS A 105 -1.63 0.43 -11.26
C LYS A 105 -2.73 -0.49 -10.74
N LEU A 106 -3.56 0.03 -9.84
CA LEU A 106 -4.79 -0.63 -9.43
C LEU A 106 -5.84 -0.40 -10.51
N SER A 107 -6.61 -1.45 -10.81
CA SER A 107 -7.72 -1.36 -11.75
C SER A 107 -9.03 -1.36 -10.98
N GLU A 108 -9.90 -0.39 -11.25
CA GLU A 108 -11.22 -0.30 -10.61
C GLU A 108 -12.17 -1.40 -11.13
N ASP A 109 -12.04 -1.77 -12.41
CA ASP A 109 -12.86 -2.79 -13.07
C ASP A 109 -12.53 -4.22 -12.62
N GLU A 110 -11.34 -4.42 -12.06
CA GLU A 110 -10.95 -5.72 -11.54
C GLU A 110 -11.64 -5.94 -10.19
N ASN A 111 -12.51 -6.96 -10.13
CA ASN A 111 -13.22 -7.40 -8.92
C ASN A 111 -12.28 -8.11 -7.92
N LEU A 112 -11.07 -7.58 -7.72
CA LEU A 112 -10.05 -8.09 -6.81
C LEU A 112 -10.22 -7.51 -5.42
N ALA A 113 -9.90 -8.32 -4.41
CA ALA A 113 -9.87 -7.91 -3.02
C ALA A 113 -8.50 -7.35 -2.60
N PHE A 114 -8.46 -6.51 -1.56
CA PHE A 114 -7.21 -5.90 -1.09
C PHE A 114 -6.14 -6.92 -0.70
N ASN A 115 -6.52 -8.07 -0.13
CA ASN A 115 -5.59 -9.14 0.22
C ASN A 115 -4.99 -9.85 -1.02
N GLU A 116 -5.71 -9.90 -2.14
CA GLU A 116 -5.25 -10.46 -3.40
C GLU A 116 -4.29 -9.50 -4.11
N CYS A 117 -4.51 -8.20 -3.97
CA CYS A 117 -3.63 -7.15 -4.51
C CYS A 117 -2.37 -6.89 -3.65
N GLY A 118 -2.16 -7.64 -2.56
CA GLY A 118 -1.02 -7.41 -1.65
C GLY A 118 -1.11 -6.09 -0.88
N LEU A 119 -2.31 -5.52 -0.73
CA LEU A 119 -2.54 -4.24 -0.04
C LEU A 119 -2.80 -4.41 1.46
N VAL A 120 -2.39 -5.55 2.04
CA VAL A 120 -2.57 -5.90 3.46
C VAL A 120 -1.22 -6.08 4.16
N PRO A 121 -1.09 -5.74 5.45
CA PRO A 121 -2.08 -5.10 6.33
C PRO A 121 -2.15 -3.57 6.19
N SER A 122 -1.22 -2.97 5.45
CA SER A 122 -1.25 -1.54 5.15
C SER A 122 -0.51 -1.29 3.85
N ALA A 123 -0.98 -0.32 3.08
CA ALA A 123 -0.34 0.11 1.84
C ALA A 123 -0.41 1.63 1.66
N LEU A 124 0.63 2.16 1.02
CA LEU A 124 0.66 3.54 0.54
C LEU A 124 0.48 3.53 -0.99
N LEU A 125 -0.48 4.32 -1.44
CA LEU A 125 -0.87 4.49 -2.82
C LEU A 125 -0.59 5.93 -3.24
N THR A 126 -0.28 6.12 -4.52
CA THR A 126 -0.10 7.44 -5.10
C THR A 126 -1.26 7.72 -6.04
N PHE A 127 -1.92 8.85 -5.83
CA PHE A 127 -2.98 9.35 -6.70
C PHE A 127 -2.38 10.13 -7.87
N SER A 128 -2.89 9.88 -9.07
CA SER A 128 -2.61 10.69 -10.26
C SER A 128 -3.85 10.84 -11.12
N TRP A 129 -4.07 12.02 -11.68
CA TRP A 129 -5.07 12.21 -12.72
C TRP A 129 -4.71 11.40 -13.96
N ASP A 130 -5.71 10.93 -14.70
CA ASP A 130 -5.50 10.25 -15.98
C ASP A 130 -4.71 11.17 -16.95
N MET A 131 -3.84 10.58 -17.77
CA MET A 131 -3.03 11.30 -18.74
C MET A 131 -3.88 12.16 -19.67
N ALA A 132 -5.00 11.62 -20.17
CA ALA A 132 -5.88 12.35 -21.09
C ALA A 132 -6.50 13.58 -20.42
N VAL A 133 -6.94 13.44 -19.17
CA VAL A 133 -7.45 14.56 -18.36
C VAL A 133 -6.37 15.61 -18.13
N LEU A 134 -5.14 15.18 -17.83
CA LEU A 134 -4.03 16.09 -17.58
C LEU A 134 -3.64 16.88 -18.84
N GLU A 135 -3.73 16.25 -20.01
CA GLU A 135 -3.51 16.90 -21.30
C GLU A 135 -4.61 17.93 -21.61
N ASP A 136 -5.88 17.59 -21.37
CA ASP A 136 -7.00 18.50 -21.55
C ASP A 136 -6.93 19.70 -20.59
N ILE A 137 -6.58 19.48 -19.32
CA ILE A 137 -6.38 20.55 -18.32
C ILE A 137 -5.24 21.48 -18.74
N LYS A 138 -4.12 20.92 -19.24
CA LYS A 138 -2.99 21.71 -19.75
C LYS A 138 -3.37 22.50 -21.01
N ALA A 139 -4.12 21.89 -21.92
CA ALA A 139 -4.59 22.53 -23.15
C ALA A 139 -5.60 23.66 -22.86
N ALA A 140 -6.42 23.50 -21.82
CA ALA A 140 -7.34 24.51 -21.32
C ALA A 140 -6.66 25.67 -20.57
N GLY A 141 -5.34 25.59 -20.31
CA GLY A 141 -4.59 26.60 -19.57
C GLY A 141 -4.97 26.69 -18.09
N ALA A 142 -5.73 25.73 -17.57
CA ALA A 142 -6.13 25.66 -16.18
C ALA A 142 -4.99 25.05 -15.35
N LYS A 143 -4.64 25.69 -14.23
CA LYS A 143 -3.89 25.00 -13.18
C LYS A 143 -4.89 24.08 -12.47
N PRO A 144 -4.52 22.82 -12.13
CA PRO A 144 -5.36 22.03 -11.23
C PRO A 144 -5.59 22.87 -9.97
N ASP A 145 -6.83 22.92 -9.50
CA ASP A 145 -7.24 23.72 -8.35
C ASP A 145 -6.26 23.54 -7.19
N SER A 146 -6.05 24.61 -6.39
CA SER A 146 -5.09 24.59 -5.27
C SER A 146 -5.38 23.51 -4.22
N SER A 147 -6.60 22.96 -4.23
CA SER A 147 -7.05 21.89 -3.35
C SER A 147 -7.79 20.83 -4.16
N ILE A 148 -7.33 19.58 -4.07
CA ILE A 148 -7.97 18.43 -4.72
C ILE A 148 -9.09 17.85 -3.84
N LEU A 149 -8.95 17.99 -2.53
CA LEU A 149 -9.92 17.53 -1.54
C LEU A 149 -11.04 18.54 -1.33
N LYS A 150 -12.21 18.02 -0.96
CA LYS A 150 -13.34 18.84 -0.51
C LYS A 150 -12.96 19.70 0.72
N PRO A 151 -13.47 20.94 0.83
CA PRO A 151 -13.06 21.89 1.86
C PRO A 151 -13.34 21.41 3.29
N GLU A 152 -14.40 20.62 3.50
CA GLU A 152 -14.72 20.03 4.80
C GLU A 152 -13.64 19.07 5.30
N LEU A 153 -12.94 18.37 4.39
CA LEU A 153 -11.86 17.45 4.74
C LEU A 153 -10.55 18.18 5.03
N LEU A 154 -10.33 19.33 4.40
CA LEU A 154 -9.14 20.16 4.66
C LEU A 154 -9.12 20.68 6.10
N LEU A 155 -10.29 20.96 6.68
CA LEU A 155 -10.42 21.40 8.08
C LEU A 155 -10.10 20.28 9.08
N ALA A 156 -10.21 19.03 8.67
CA ALA A 156 -9.94 17.85 9.49
C ALA A 156 -8.52 17.31 9.31
N ILE A 157 -7.63 18.01 8.60
CA ILE A 157 -6.24 17.57 8.41
C ILE A 157 -5.50 17.58 9.74
N GLU A 158 -5.05 16.40 10.16
CA GLU A 158 -4.13 16.22 11.27
C GLU A 158 -2.68 16.15 10.76
N LYS A 159 -1.76 16.77 11.51
CA LYS A 159 -0.32 16.64 11.23
C LYS A 159 0.15 15.29 11.74
N LEU A 160 0.76 14.50 10.85
CA LEU A 160 1.53 13.32 11.24
C LEU A 160 2.74 13.79 12.06
N SER A 161 2.67 13.58 13.38
CA SER A 161 3.73 13.96 14.33
C SER A 161 4.86 12.95 14.39
#